data_AF-A0A533VHM7-F1
#
_entry.id   AF-A0A533VHM7-F1
#
_cell.length_a   1.000
_cell.length_b   1.000
_cell.length_c   1.000
_cell.angle_alpha   90.00
_cell.angle_beta   90.00
_cell.angle_gamma   90.00
#
_symmetry.space_group_name_H-M   'P 1'
#
loop_
_entity.id
_entity.type
_entity.pdbx_description
1 polymer ?
#
loop_
_entity_poly.entity_id
_entity_poly.type
_entity_poly.pdbx_seq_one_letter_code
_entity_poly.pdbx_strand_id
1 'polypeptide(L)'
;MTLPKGFGTGGGASSSDVSKMIGRRIENHAGIITGIFIGCWLATWAGVAVATVYYPWAYPPPSAHYALTVLTIIESIGYLFCIKVATEGTNKARTYNGLVAGVIAAIAVATIVTDSVFFG
;
A
#
# COMPACT_ATOMS: atom_id res chain seq x y z
N MET A 1 36.35 26.56 33.64
CA MET A 1 36.54 25.33 32.84
C MET A 1 35.20 24.97 32.22
N THR A 2 35.09 25.03 30.90
CA THR A 2 33.89 24.63 30.14
C THR A 2 33.74 23.11 30.19
N LEU A 3 32.53 22.61 30.45
CA LEU A 3 32.24 21.18 30.59
C LEU A 3 32.69 20.36 29.36
N PRO A 4 33.12 19.09 29.56
CA PRO A 4 33.47 18.19 28.45
C PRO A 4 32.32 18.09 27.45
N LYS A 5 32.67 18.06 26.16
CA LYS A 5 31.73 18.03 25.05
C LYS A 5 30.79 16.82 25.20
N GLY A 6 29.52 17.07 25.55
CA GLY A 6 28.51 16.05 25.85
C GLY A 6 27.80 16.19 27.20
N PHE A 7 28.33 16.98 28.14
CA PHE A 7 27.71 17.21 29.47
C PHE A 7 26.94 18.53 29.59
N GLY A 8 26.58 19.15 28.46
CA GLY A 8 25.67 20.30 28.44
C GLY A 8 24.22 19.86 28.61
N THR A 9 23.42 20.72 29.25
CA THR A 9 21.98 20.61 29.55
C THR A 9 21.05 20.45 28.31
N GLY A 10 21.58 20.05 27.15
CA GLY A 10 20.85 19.79 25.91
C GLY A 10 21.13 18.42 25.28
N GLY A 11 21.80 17.51 26.01
CA GLY A 11 22.21 16.19 25.51
C GLY A 11 21.28 15.07 25.96
N GLY A 12 20.06 15.06 25.46
CA GLY A 12 19.20 13.89 25.55
C GLY A 12 18.38 13.82 24.28
N ALA A 13 18.55 12.77 23.49
CA ALA A 13 17.58 12.44 22.46
C ALA A 13 16.23 12.27 23.19
N SER A 14 15.43 13.33 23.17
CA SER A 14 14.12 13.34 23.81
C SER A 14 13.29 12.26 23.14
N SER A 15 12.31 11.67 23.81
CA SER A 15 11.28 10.85 23.14
C SER A 15 10.63 11.60 21.97
N SER A 16 10.65 12.95 21.99
CA SER A 16 10.28 13.81 20.87
C SER A 16 11.28 13.79 19.71
N ASP A 17 12.58 13.60 19.95
CA ASP A 17 13.60 13.43 18.89
C ASP A 17 13.51 12.04 18.26
N VAL A 18 13.25 10.99 19.04
CA VAL A 18 13.00 9.63 18.51
C VAL A 18 11.70 9.61 17.69
N SER A 19 10.64 10.26 18.16
CA SER A 19 9.38 10.39 17.42
C SER A 19 9.56 11.23 16.15
N LYS A 20 10.40 12.27 16.17
CA LYS A 20 10.81 13.01 14.96
C LYS A 20 11.69 12.18 14.04
N MET A 21 12.52 11.27 14.55
CA MET A 21 13.38 10.40 13.73
C MET A 21 12.61 9.25 13.07
N ILE A 22 11.63 8.64 13.76
CA ILE A 22 10.76 7.59 13.21
C ILE A 22 9.73 8.20 12.26
N GLY A 23 9.07 9.28 12.68
CA GLY A 23 8.14 10.05 11.85
C GLY A 23 8.81 10.50 10.54
N ARG A 24 9.98 11.13 10.61
CA ARG A 24 10.66 11.66 9.42
C ARG A 24 11.21 10.61 8.45
N ARG A 25 11.44 9.37 8.89
CA ARG A 25 11.81 8.27 7.98
C ARG A 25 10.60 7.73 7.21
N ILE A 26 9.45 7.63 7.86
CA ILE A 26 8.25 6.98 7.29
C ILE A 26 7.29 7.99 6.62
N GLU A 27 7.39 9.28 6.93
CA GLU A 27 6.53 10.39 6.48
C GLU A 27 6.36 10.55 4.94
N ASN A 28 7.21 9.90 4.14
CA ASN A 28 7.17 9.94 2.67
C ASN A 28 7.07 8.55 2.01
N HIS A 29 6.81 7.47 2.76
CA HIS A 29 6.66 6.14 2.19
C HIS A 29 5.28 5.88 1.57
N ALA A 30 4.29 6.76 1.77
CA ALA A 30 2.96 6.60 1.20
C ALA A 30 3.01 6.37 -0.32
N GLY A 31 3.80 7.14 -1.07
CA GLY A 31 3.93 6.97 -2.52
C GLY A 31 4.55 5.62 -2.91
N ILE A 32 5.56 5.15 -2.17
CA ILE A 32 6.19 3.83 -2.41
C ILE A 32 5.20 2.71 -2.08
N ILE A 33 4.49 2.80 -0.96
CA ILE A 33 3.47 1.83 -0.56
C ILE A 33 2.35 1.76 -1.61
N THR A 34 1.88 2.91 -2.10
CA THR A 34 0.91 2.98 -3.20
C THR A 34 1.45 2.35 -4.49
N GLY A 35 2.70 2.64 -4.85
CA GLY A 35 3.34 2.03 -6.02
C GLY A 35 3.44 0.51 -5.90
N ILE A 36 3.81 0.00 -4.73
CA ILE A 36 3.86 -1.44 -4.45
C ILE A 36 2.46 -2.06 -4.55
N PHE A 37 1.44 -1.42 -3.98
CA PHE A 37 0.06 -1.90 -4.09
C PHE A 37 -0.40 -2.03 -5.55
N ILE A 38 -0.13 -1.02 -6.38
CA ILE A 38 -0.44 -1.07 -7.82
C ILE A 38 0.35 -2.20 -8.49
N GLY A 39 1.63 -2.36 -8.14
CA GLY A 39 2.46 -3.44 -8.66
C GLY A 39 1.95 -4.84 -8.28
N CYS A 40 1.51 -5.02 -7.03
CA CYS A 40 0.89 -6.27 -6.56
C CYS A 40 -0.37 -6.59 -7.35
N TRP A 41 -1.26 -5.59 -7.53
CA TRP A 41 -2.48 -5.78 -8.29
C TRP A 41 -2.19 -6.16 -9.75
N LEU A 42 -1.21 -5.51 -10.39
CA LEU A 42 -0.77 -5.86 -11.74
C LEU A 42 -0.21 -7.28 -11.82
N ALA A 43 0.56 -7.71 -10.82
CA ALA A 43 1.10 -9.07 -10.75
C ALA A 43 -0.03 -10.11 -10.57
N THR A 44 -1.01 -9.81 -9.74
CA THR A 44 -2.22 -10.63 -9.55
C THR A 44 -2.99 -10.75 -10.84
N TRP A 45 -3.30 -9.63 -11.50
CA TRP A 45 -3.99 -9.64 -12.79
C TRP A 45 -3.22 -10.46 -13.84
N ALA A 46 -1.91 -10.26 -13.95
CA ALA A 46 -1.06 -11.00 -14.89
C ALA A 46 -1.03 -12.50 -14.58
N GLY A 47 -0.97 -12.89 -13.30
CA GLY A 47 -1.01 -14.29 -12.88
C GLY A 47 -2.32 -14.97 -13.26
N VAL A 48 -3.46 -14.30 -13.00
CA VAL A 48 -4.79 -14.78 -13.39
C VAL A 48 -4.92 -14.86 -14.91
N ALA A 49 -4.38 -13.89 -15.65
CA ALA A 49 -4.35 -13.89 -17.11
C ALA A 49 -3.54 -15.07 -17.68
N VAL A 50 -2.36 -15.33 -17.13
CA VAL A 50 -1.55 -16.48 -17.56
C VAL A 50 -2.26 -17.80 -17.23
N ALA A 51 -2.86 -17.92 -16.06
CA ALA A 51 -3.58 -19.13 -15.66
C ALA A 51 -4.74 -19.47 -16.61
N THR A 52 -5.56 -18.47 -16.95
CA THR A 52 -6.71 -18.63 -17.85
C THR A 52 -6.30 -18.87 -19.30
N VAL A 53 -5.26 -18.20 -19.79
CA VAL A 53 -4.81 -18.33 -21.18
C VAL A 53 -4.06 -19.65 -21.43
N TYR A 54 -3.18 -20.06 -20.51
CA TYR A 54 -2.32 -21.24 -20.72
C TYR A 54 -2.88 -22.53 -20.11
N TYR A 55 -3.69 -22.44 -19.05
CA TYR A 55 -4.24 -23.59 -18.33
C TYR A 55 -5.77 -23.51 -18.13
N PRO A 56 -6.55 -23.28 -19.20
CA PRO A 56 -8.01 -23.07 -19.10
C PRO A 56 -8.77 -24.29 -18.54
N TRP A 57 -8.21 -25.50 -18.69
CA TRP A 57 -8.79 -26.73 -18.13
C TRP A 57 -8.73 -26.79 -16.60
N ALA A 58 -7.81 -26.06 -15.97
CA ALA A 58 -7.64 -26.00 -14.52
C ALA A 58 -8.22 -24.70 -13.94
N TYR A 59 -8.18 -23.61 -14.71
CA TYR A 59 -8.61 -22.27 -14.29
C TYR A 59 -9.62 -21.69 -15.29
N PRO A 60 -10.88 -22.19 -15.29
CA PRO A 60 -11.92 -21.67 -16.16
C PRO A 60 -12.33 -20.24 -15.74
N PRO A 61 -12.94 -19.44 -16.64
CA PRO A 61 -13.26 -18.04 -16.39
C PRO A 61 -13.99 -17.73 -15.06
N PRO A 62 -14.97 -18.54 -14.59
CA PRO A 62 -15.60 -18.33 -13.28
C PRO A 62 -14.61 -18.33 -12.10
N SER A 63 -13.56 -19.15 -12.17
CA SER A 63 -12.52 -19.20 -11.15
C SER A 63 -11.60 -17.97 -11.20
N ALA A 64 -11.38 -17.41 -12.39
CA ALA A 64 -10.61 -16.19 -12.60
C ALA A 64 -11.31 -14.97 -12.00
N HIS A 65 -12.61 -14.83 -12.24
CA HIS A 65 -13.43 -13.76 -11.66
C HIS A 65 -13.36 -13.76 -10.12
N TYR A 66 -13.51 -14.95 -9.54
CA TYR A 66 -13.42 -15.12 -8.09
C TYR A 66 -12.03 -14.74 -7.57
N ALA A 67 -10.96 -15.28 -8.18
CA ALA A 67 -9.59 -15.04 -7.73
C ALA A 67 -9.21 -13.56 -7.83
N LEU A 68 -9.47 -12.92 -8.98
CA LEU A 68 -9.11 -11.52 -9.20
C LEU A 68 -9.86 -10.59 -8.23
N THR A 69 -11.16 -10.81 -8.04
CA THR A 69 -11.98 -10.01 -7.11
C THR A 69 -11.50 -10.15 -5.67
N VAL A 70 -11.32 -11.39 -5.20
CA VAL A 70 -10.93 -11.65 -3.81
C VAL A 70 -9.53 -11.13 -3.52
N LEU A 71 -8.56 -11.37 -4.40
CA LEU A 71 -7.20 -10.88 -4.22
C LEU A 71 -7.15 -9.35 -4.22
N THR A 72 -7.91 -8.69 -5.10
CA THR A 72 -8.04 -7.23 -5.11
C THR A 72 -8.55 -6.69 -3.76
N ILE A 73 -9.55 -7.35 -3.16
CA ILE A 73 -10.08 -6.95 -1.83
C ILE A 73 -9.00 -7.10 -0.77
N ILE A 74 -8.31 -8.24 -0.72
CA ILE A 74 -7.26 -8.53 0.27
C ILE A 74 -6.10 -7.53 0.14
N GLU A 75 -5.64 -7.27 -1.09
CA GLU A 75 -4.59 -6.31 -1.37
C GLU A 75 -5.00 -4.89 -0.98
N SER A 76 -6.25 -4.49 -1.25
CA SER A 76 -6.78 -3.17 -0.88
C SER A 76 -6.84 -2.97 0.63
N ILE A 77 -7.23 -4.02 1.38
CA ILE A 77 -7.21 -4.01 2.85
C ILE A 77 -5.76 -3.92 3.36
N GLY A 78 -4.83 -4.69 2.79
CA GLY A 78 -3.42 -4.62 3.13
C GLY A 78 -2.83 -3.22 2.89
N TYR A 79 -3.16 -2.60 1.75
CA TYR A 79 -2.78 -1.25 1.40
C TYR A 79 -3.31 -0.21 2.40
N LEU A 80 -4.59 -0.30 2.77
CA LEU A 80 -5.22 0.55 3.80
C LEU A 80 -4.45 0.49 5.12
N PHE A 81 -4.14 -0.72 5.59
CA PHE A 81 -3.39 -0.88 6.84
C PHE A 81 -1.96 -0.36 6.74
N CYS A 82 -1.26 -0.62 5.63
CA CYS A 82 0.10 -0.13 5.44
C CYS A 82 0.17 1.40 5.47
N ILE A 83 -0.73 2.10 4.77
CA ILE A 83 -0.77 3.57 4.82
C ILE A 83 -1.24 4.06 6.18
N LYS A 84 -2.21 3.40 6.81
CA LYS A 84 -2.69 3.79 8.14
C LYS A 84 -1.55 3.76 9.17
N VAL A 85 -0.80 2.67 9.23
CA VAL A 85 0.36 2.53 10.14
C VAL A 85 1.45 3.54 9.78
N ALA A 86 1.72 3.75 8.49
CA ALA A 86 2.74 4.70 8.05
C ALA A 86 2.39 6.18 8.30
N THR A 87 1.11 6.50 8.52
CA THR A 87 0.64 7.89 8.68
C THR A 87 0.11 8.19 10.08
N GLU A 88 0.11 7.20 10.98
CA GLU A 88 -0.34 7.36 12.36
C GLU A 88 0.52 8.39 13.11
N GLY A 89 -0.13 9.27 13.88
CA GLY A 89 0.54 10.37 14.59
C GLY A 89 1.02 11.53 13.71
N THR A 90 0.75 11.52 12.40
CA THR A 90 1.10 12.61 11.48
C THR A 90 -0.10 13.51 11.15
N ASN A 91 0.14 14.80 10.90
CA ASN A 91 -0.89 15.72 10.37
C ASN A 91 -1.27 15.41 8.90
N LYS A 92 -0.56 14.51 8.24
CA LYS A 92 -0.75 14.16 6.82
C LYS A 92 -1.82 13.09 6.60
N ALA A 93 -2.35 12.47 7.66
CA ALA A 93 -3.42 11.48 7.56
C ALA A 93 -4.60 12.00 6.72
N ARG A 94 -4.97 13.29 6.87
CA ARG A 94 -6.06 13.91 6.10
C ARG A 94 -5.74 14.04 4.60
N THR A 95 -4.47 14.26 4.25
CA THR A 95 -4.01 14.41 2.86
C THR A 95 -3.99 13.08 2.13
N TYR A 96 -3.58 12.00 2.80
CA TYR A 96 -3.48 10.68 2.18
C TYR A 96 -4.82 9.93 2.07
N ASN A 97 -5.84 10.27 2.87
CA ASN A 97 -7.16 9.66 2.75
C ASN A 97 -7.78 9.85 1.36
N GLY A 98 -7.62 11.02 0.75
CA GLY A 98 -8.11 11.29 -0.61
C GLY A 98 -7.37 10.46 -1.67
N LEU A 99 -6.05 10.35 -1.54
CA LEU A 99 -5.21 9.52 -2.42
C LEU A 99 -5.57 8.03 -2.27
N VAL A 100 -5.69 7.53 -1.05
CA VAL A 100 -6.05 6.15 -0.75
C VAL A 100 -7.41 5.81 -1.34
N ALA A 101 -8.42 6.65 -1.09
CA ALA A 101 -9.77 6.45 -1.63
C ALA A 101 -9.76 6.47 -3.17
N GLY A 102 -9.05 7.43 -3.78
CA GLY A 102 -8.93 7.51 -5.24
C GLY A 102 -8.25 6.29 -5.85
N VAL A 103 -7.16 5.81 -5.24
CA VAL A 103 -6.42 4.63 -5.71
C VAL A 103 -7.25 3.36 -5.57
N ILE A 104 -7.92 3.14 -4.43
CA ILE A 104 -8.78 1.96 -4.24
C ILE A 104 -9.96 1.99 -5.21
N ALA A 105 -10.59 3.15 -5.40
CA ALA A 105 -11.67 3.28 -6.38
C ALA A 105 -11.17 3.00 -7.81
N ALA A 106 -10.01 3.51 -8.18
CA ALA A 106 -9.41 3.25 -9.48
C ALA A 106 -9.11 1.76 -9.69
N ILE A 107 -8.54 1.08 -8.69
CA ILE A 107 -8.24 -0.36 -8.75
C ILE A 107 -9.53 -1.19 -8.77
N ALA A 108 -10.56 -0.80 -8.02
CA ALA A 108 -11.87 -1.48 -8.08
C ALA A 108 -12.49 -1.38 -9.49
N VAL A 109 -12.46 -0.19 -10.09
CA VAL A 109 -12.94 0.01 -11.47
C VAL A 109 -12.09 -0.78 -12.46
N ALA A 110 -10.76 -0.71 -12.36
CA ALA A 110 -9.86 -1.46 -13.23
C ALA A 110 -10.09 -2.97 -13.13
N THR A 111 -10.33 -3.47 -11.90
CA THR A 111 -10.69 -4.86 -11.66
C THR A 111 -11.97 -5.22 -12.40
N ILE A 112 -13.07 -4.50 -12.18
CA ILE A 112 -14.35 -4.79 -12.83
C ILE A 112 -14.24 -4.72 -14.36
N VAL A 113 -13.56 -3.71 -14.89
CA VAL A 113 -13.40 -3.53 -16.35
C VAL A 113 -12.58 -4.67 -16.95
N THR A 114 -11.41 -4.97 -16.38
CA THR A 114 -10.55 -6.02 -16.91
C THR A 114 -11.17 -7.40 -16.72
N ASP A 115 -11.89 -7.60 -15.62
CA ASP A 115 -12.64 -8.83 -15.35
C ASP A 115 -13.72 -9.08 -16.40
N SER A 116 -14.52 -8.06 -16.69
CA SER A 116 -15.63 -8.15 -17.65
C SER A 116 -15.16 -8.25 -19.10
N VAL A 117 -14.02 -7.63 -19.45
CA VAL A 117 -13.56 -7.52 -20.84
C VAL A 117 -12.58 -8.63 -21.22
N PHE A 118 -11.74 -9.09 -20.28
CA PHE A 118 -10.68 -10.06 -20.57
C PHE A 118 -11.02 -11.48 -20.12
N PHE A 119 -11.78 -11.62 -19.03
CA PHE A 119 -12.20 -12.92 -18.51
C PHE A 119 -13.69 -13.23 -18.81
N GLY A 120 -14.43 -12.29 -19.41
CA GLY A 120 -15.85 -12.42 -19.76
C GLY A 120 -16.16 -13.45 -20.86
#